data_AF-A0A843LZI9-F1
#
_entry.id   AF-A0A843LZI9-F1
#
_cell.length_a   1.000
_cell.length_b   1.000
_cell.length_c   1.000
_cell.angle_alpha   90.00
_cell.angle_beta   90.00
_cell.angle_gamma   90.00
#
_symmetry.space_group_name_H-M   'P 1'
#
loop_
_entity.id
_entity.type
_entity.pdbx_description
1 polymer ?
#
loop_
_entity_poly.entity_id
_entity_poly.type
_entity_poly.pdbx_seq_one_letter_code
_entity_poly.pdbx_strand_id
1 'polypeptide(L)'
;MAYTPSLLKRRKERVRPIDNISGAFSFILIILLCLLSVGSPAFGEHTISFAAFGEISFSEGVTEESVPIRPVVAFDPGTVKICAVFPFMNMQDGMPVEVEWLYNDEWFYSTEEEWDEGEEGITHRSISWEDGRELDPGIYTLRLFINGQLARSADVEVLAPIEEETPKPVRNPEDLIDPDLMKAWEILAYSDNDLLQDLAGLVPDYGIELRLTDEIDSNGKYVYASGKKEPGKVYISWDFWKRKTWEEVSGTIAHELTHAVQHLTSDEETFGCTIEREYEAYMAEFYVLMETGREDILMKSWSAIYNPKTGKIWKNELWKALQDAYETCPEY
;
A
#
# COMPACT_ATOMS: atom_id res chain seq x y z
N MET A 1 52.34 -10.58 57.89
CA MET A 1 51.56 -9.47 57.32
C MET A 1 50.12 -9.65 57.83
N ALA A 2 49.64 -9.03 58.91
CA ALA A 2 49.51 -7.59 59.26
C ALA A 2 48.57 -6.85 58.29
N TYR A 3 47.57 -6.05 58.68
CA TYR A 3 46.87 -5.75 59.93
C TYR A 3 45.65 -4.85 59.57
N THR A 4 44.52 -5.03 60.25
CA THR A 4 43.41 -4.06 60.59
C THR A 4 42.54 -3.31 59.56
N PRO A 5 41.23 -3.14 59.89
CA PRO A 5 40.25 -2.25 59.23
C PRO A 5 40.03 -0.92 59.98
N SER A 6 39.42 0.09 59.34
CA SER A 6 38.83 1.23 60.07
C SER A 6 37.58 1.82 59.38
N LEU A 7 36.54 1.97 60.20
CA LEU A 7 35.31 2.75 60.03
C LEU A 7 35.54 4.21 60.45
N LEU A 8 34.82 5.16 59.87
CA LEU A 8 34.35 6.46 60.43
C LEU A 8 33.84 7.32 59.23
N LYS A 9 32.75 8.09 59.23
CA LYS A 9 31.79 8.52 60.26
C LYS A 9 30.60 9.19 59.54
N ARG A 10 29.37 8.96 60.02
CA ARG A 10 28.17 9.77 59.69
C ARG A 10 28.34 11.21 60.19
N ARG A 11 27.76 12.19 59.49
CA ARG A 11 27.20 13.39 60.14
C ARG A 11 25.87 13.78 59.48
N LYS A 12 24.82 13.80 60.31
CA LYS A 12 23.49 14.34 60.07
C LYS A 12 23.43 15.68 60.82
N GLU A 13 23.11 16.79 60.16
CA GLU A 13 22.60 18.03 60.77
C GLU A 13 21.50 18.58 59.84
N ARG A 14 20.21 18.51 60.18
CA ARG A 14 19.36 19.38 61.05
C ARG A 14 18.88 20.67 60.32
N VAL A 15 17.70 20.63 59.66
CA VAL A 15 16.41 21.30 60.01
C VAL A 15 16.35 22.83 59.75
N ARG A 16 15.58 23.19 58.70
CA ARG A 16 14.56 24.28 58.45
C ARG A 16 14.85 25.75 58.88
N PRO A 17 13.95 26.70 58.52
CA PRO A 17 13.56 27.31 57.23
C PRO A 17 13.83 28.85 57.29
N ILE A 18 13.40 29.64 56.30
CA ILE A 18 13.09 31.11 56.29
C ILE A 18 13.00 31.49 54.79
N ASP A 19 11.81 31.62 54.20
CA ASP A 19 10.88 32.76 54.14
C ASP A 19 11.01 33.53 52.81
N ASN A 20 9.88 33.50 52.09
CA ASN A 20 9.28 34.50 51.20
C ASN A 20 10.13 35.69 50.72
N ILE A 21 10.02 35.99 49.41
CA ILE A 21 9.40 37.23 48.89
C ILE A 21 9.13 37.12 47.37
N SER A 22 7.85 37.34 47.04
CA SER A 22 7.28 38.07 45.88
C SER A 22 7.63 37.66 44.44
N GLY A 23 6.59 37.32 43.67
CA GLY A 23 6.60 37.31 42.21
C GLY A 23 5.30 36.75 41.63
N ALA A 24 4.26 37.59 41.57
CA ALA A 24 2.92 37.25 41.13
C ALA A 24 2.87 36.81 39.65
N PHE A 25 2.19 35.69 39.36
CA PHE A 25 1.32 35.55 38.19
C PHE A 25 0.12 34.67 38.55
N SER A 26 -1.01 35.37 38.65
CA SER A 26 -2.37 34.87 38.80
C SER A 26 -2.82 34.24 37.47
N PHE A 27 -3.52 33.11 37.50
CA PHE A 27 -4.86 33.04 36.88
C PHE A 27 -5.71 31.98 37.55
N ILE A 28 -6.93 32.42 37.84
CA ILE A 28 -7.93 31.89 38.75
C ILE A 28 -8.78 30.84 38.04
N LEU A 29 -8.96 29.71 38.72
CA LEU A 29 -9.99 28.70 38.47
C LEU A 29 -11.32 29.18 39.08
N ILE A 30 -12.43 28.86 38.41
CA ILE A 30 -13.83 28.64 38.88
C ILE A 30 -14.84 29.36 37.96
N ILE A 31 -16.01 28.71 37.80
CA ILE A 31 -17.37 29.17 37.39
C ILE A 31 -17.80 28.47 36.07
N LEU A 32 -18.94 27.78 35.93
CA LEU A 32 -20.09 27.42 36.78
C LEU A 32 -20.85 26.30 36.05
N LEU A 33 -21.48 25.39 36.79
CA LEU A 33 -22.57 24.56 36.26
C LEU A 33 -23.88 25.36 36.35
N CYS A 34 -24.56 25.59 35.23
CA CYS A 34 -25.97 26.00 35.20
C CYS A 34 -26.67 25.30 34.03
N LEU A 35 -27.61 24.40 34.34
CA LEU A 35 -28.51 23.76 33.40
C LEU A 35 -29.60 24.74 32.96
N LEU A 36 -29.69 24.99 31.66
CA LEU A 36 -30.95 25.30 30.98
C LEU A 36 -30.96 24.59 29.62
N SER A 37 -31.84 23.60 29.50
CA SER A 37 -32.18 22.92 28.26
C SER A 37 -32.89 23.88 27.30
N VAL A 38 -32.23 24.17 26.18
CA VAL A 38 -32.89 24.62 24.95
C VAL A 38 -32.21 23.82 23.83
N GLY A 39 -33.03 23.14 23.02
CA GLY A 39 -32.61 22.06 22.13
C GLY A 39 -31.38 22.38 21.29
N SER A 40 -30.39 21.49 21.36
CA SER A 40 -29.30 21.47 20.40
C SER A 40 -29.88 21.26 19.01
N PRO A 41 -29.62 22.13 18.01
CA PRO A 41 -29.69 21.68 16.65
C PRO A 41 -28.63 20.58 16.51
N ALA A 42 -29.02 19.45 15.93
CA ALA A 42 -28.07 18.45 15.48
C ALA A 42 -27.20 19.10 14.40
N PHE A 43 -26.10 19.73 14.82
CA PHE A 43 -24.98 19.95 13.93
C PHE A 43 -24.41 18.55 13.67
N GLY A 44 -24.77 17.97 12.52
CA GLY A 44 -23.89 16.99 11.93
C GLY A 44 -22.53 17.66 11.80
N GLU A 45 -21.49 17.05 12.35
CA GLU A 45 -20.13 17.39 11.96
C GLU A 45 -20.05 17.14 10.45
N HIS A 46 -20.19 18.22 9.65
CA HIS A 46 -19.63 18.22 8.32
C HIS A 46 -18.12 18.26 8.53
N THR A 47 -17.51 17.07 8.53
CA THR A 47 -16.07 16.95 8.31
C THR A 47 -15.77 17.66 7.01
N ILE A 48 -15.10 18.82 7.09
CA ILE A 48 -14.58 19.49 5.91
C ILE A 48 -13.51 18.55 5.35
N SER A 49 -13.83 17.89 4.24
CA SER A 49 -12.85 17.09 3.52
C SER A 49 -12.19 17.95 2.44
N PHE A 50 -10.88 17.79 2.28
CA PHE A 50 -10.06 18.54 1.32
C PHE A 50 -9.60 17.60 0.21
N ALA A 51 -9.55 18.13 -1.01
CA ALA A 51 -9.01 17.45 -2.19
C ALA A 51 -7.57 16.99 -1.91
N ALA A 52 -7.28 15.70 -1.95
CA ALA A 52 -5.98 15.18 -1.53
C ALA A 52 -5.51 14.01 -2.39
N PHE A 53 -4.20 13.80 -2.40
CA PHE A 53 -3.55 12.60 -2.89
C PHE A 53 -3.06 11.74 -1.72
N GLY A 54 -3.27 10.43 -1.81
CA GLY A 54 -2.73 9.44 -0.90
C GLY A 54 -1.26 9.13 -1.17
N GLU A 55 -0.73 8.09 -0.52
CA GLU A 55 0.68 7.71 -0.66
C GLU A 55 1.03 7.40 -2.12
N ILE A 56 2.28 7.64 -2.51
CA ILE A 56 2.76 7.34 -3.86
C ILE A 56 3.55 6.04 -3.78
N SER A 57 3.11 5.03 -4.51
CA SER A 57 3.85 3.79 -4.74
C SER A 57 4.50 3.82 -6.13
N PHE A 58 5.74 3.33 -6.21
CA PHE A 58 6.47 3.26 -7.48
C PHE A 58 6.50 1.85 -8.05
N SER A 59 6.45 1.74 -9.37
CA SER A 59 6.47 0.46 -10.07
C SER A 59 7.06 0.56 -11.47
N GLU A 60 7.52 -0.59 -12.00
CA GLU A 60 8.05 -0.65 -13.37
C GLU A 60 6.95 -0.59 -14.43
N GLY A 61 5.75 -1.07 -14.10
CA GLY A 61 4.58 -1.04 -14.95
C GLY A 61 3.32 -0.76 -14.15
N VAL A 62 2.23 -0.59 -14.89
CA VAL A 62 0.90 -0.37 -14.30
C VAL A 62 -0.14 -0.88 -15.28
N THR A 63 -1.22 -1.47 -14.78
CA THR A 63 -2.35 -1.88 -15.61
C THR A 63 -3.21 -0.68 -16.02
N GLU A 64 -4.16 -0.87 -16.95
CA GLU A 64 -5.10 0.20 -17.33
C GLU A 64 -5.94 0.68 -16.13
N GLU A 65 -6.26 -0.22 -15.21
CA GLU A 65 -6.99 0.05 -13.97
C GLU A 65 -6.14 0.67 -12.85
N SER A 66 -4.88 1.02 -13.13
CA SER A 66 -3.95 1.64 -12.16
C SER A 66 -3.49 0.69 -11.05
N VAL A 67 -3.32 -0.60 -11.36
CA VAL A 67 -2.68 -1.56 -10.45
C VAL A 67 -1.17 -1.63 -10.76
N PRO A 68 -0.28 -1.47 -9.76
CA PRO A 68 1.16 -1.59 -9.95
C PRO A 68 1.58 -2.97 -10.48
N ILE A 69 2.49 -3.01 -11.45
CA ILE A 69 3.19 -4.22 -11.91
C ILE A 69 4.65 -4.07 -11.52
N ARG A 70 5.21 -5.05 -10.78
CA ARG A 70 6.53 -4.94 -10.14
C ARG A 70 6.68 -3.66 -9.33
N PRO A 71 5.95 -3.52 -8.20
CA PRO A 71 6.17 -2.41 -7.28
C PRO A 71 7.59 -2.49 -6.70
N VAL A 72 8.23 -1.34 -6.54
CA VAL A 72 9.64 -1.23 -6.14
C VAL A 72 9.88 -0.09 -5.15
N VAL A 73 10.94 -0.22 -4.35
CA VAL A 73 11.47 0.86 -3.50
C VAL A 73 12.69 1.55 -4.11
N ALA A 74 13.27 0.94 -5.14
CA ALA A 74 14.34 1.46 -5.96
C ALA A 74 14.33 0.71 -7.31
N PHE A 75 14.77 1.38 -8.36
CA PHE A 75 14.83 0.85 -9.71
C PHE A 75 16.22 0.34 -10.05
N ASP A 76 16.29 -0.84 -10.69
CA ASP A 76 17.55 -1.40 -11.15
C ASP A 76 18.15 -0.61 -12.34
N PRO A 77 19.46 -0.75 -12.60
CA PRO A 77 20.09 -0.19 -13.81
C PRO A 77 19.39 -0.69 -15.07
N GLY A 78 19.26 0.18 -16.08
CA GLY A 78 18.54 -0.14 -17.32
C GLY A 78 17.04 0.20 -17.29
N THR A 79 16.56 0.82 -16.22
CA THR A 79 15.17 1.30 -16.12
C THR A 79 14.84 2.32 -17.20
N VAL A 80 13.76 2.08 -17.94
CA VAL A 80 13.31 2.96 -19.06
C VAL A 80 12.05 3.76 -18.73
N LYS A 81 11.32 3.37 -17.67
CA LYS A 81 10.05 3.99 -17.25
C LYS A 81 9.91 3.90 -15.74
N ILE A 82 9.44 4.99 -15.13
CA ILE A 82 8.98 5.00 -13.74
C ILE A 82 7.47 5.24 -13.76
N CYS A 83 6.70 4.35 -13.13
CA CYS A 83 5.29 4.57 -12.85
C CYS A 83 5.12 4.95 -11.38
N ALA A 84 4.25 5.91 -11.10
CA ALA A 84 3.85 6.33 -9.77
C ALA A 84 2.33 6.18 -9.67
N VAL A 85 1.87 5.31 -8.78
CA VAL A 85 0.47 5.04 -8.51
C VAL A 85 0.09 5.67 -7.17
N PHE A 86 -1.10 6.28 -7.10
CA PHE A 86 -1.56 6.95 -5.89
C PHE A 86 -3.09 7.05 -5.86
N PRO A 87 -3.73 6.92 -4.68
CA PRO A 87 -5.14 7.20 -4.54
C PRO A 87 -5.39 8.70 -4.42
N PHE A 88 -6.63 9.10 -4.65
CA PHE A 88 -7.10 10.48 -4.56
C PHE A 88 -8.50 10.53 -3.97
N MET A 89 -8.86 11.67 -3.38
CA MET A 89 -10.16 11.88 -2.75
C MET A 89 -10.59 13.35 -2.80
N ASN A 90 -11.90 13.56 -2.74
CA ASN A 90 -12.52 14.90 -2.71
C ASN A 90 -12.04 15.82 -3.84
N MET A 91 -11.58 15.22 -4.95
CA MET A 91 -11.20 15.92 -6.17
C MET A 91 -12.46 16.34 -6.93
N GLN A 92 -12.32 17.24 -7.88
CA GLN A 92 -13.43 17.64 -8.75
C GLN A 92 -12.92 17.77 -10.17
N ASP A 93 -13.69 17.24 -11.12
CA ASP A 93 -13.36 17.37 -12.54
C ASP A 93 -13.22 18.85 -12.93
N GLY A 94 -12.18 19.18 -13.68
CA GLY A 94 -11.78 20.53 -14.03
C GLY A 94 -10.91 21.25 -12.99
N MET A 95 -10.61 20.62 -11.85
CA MET A 95 -9.65 21.18 -10.89
C MET A 95 -8.23 21.21 -11.48
N PRO A 96 -7.49 22.32 -11.39
CA PRO A 96 -6.14 22.38 -11.90
C PRO A 96 -5.18 21.57 -11.00
N VAL A 97 -4.50 20.62 -11.62
CA VAL A 97 -3.45 19.79 -11.02
C VAL A 97 -2.15 20.01 -11.79
N GLU A 98 -1.03 20.00 -11.08
CA GLU A 98 0.29 20.01 -11.70
C GLU A 98 1.07 18.78 -11.22
N VAL A 99 1.68 18.10 -12.18
CA VAL A 99 2.55 16.94 -11.98
C VAL A 99 3.96 17.40 -12.32
N GLU A 100 4.83 17.49 -11.33
CA GLU A 100 6.24 17.90 -11.48
C GLU A 100 7.14 16.72 -11.14
N TRP A 101 8.13 16.48 -11.99
CA TRP A 101 9.22 15.54 -11.77
C TRP A 101 10.54 16.30 -11.65
N LEU A 102 11.30 15.95 -10.62
CA LEU A 102 12.68 16.39 -10.44
C LEU A 102 13.64 15.22 -10.64
N TYR A 103 14.84 15.53 -11.10
CA TYR A 103 15.98 14.62 -11.14
C TYR A 103 17.12 15.27 -10.34
N ASN A 104 17.56 14.61 -9.27
CA ASN A 104 18.57 15.12 -8.33
C ASN A 104 18.28 16.56 -7.88
N ASP A 105 17.06 16.82 -7.42
CA ASP A 105 16.54 18.14 -6.99
C ASP A 105 16.47 19.22 -8.09
N GLU A 106 16.81 18.91 -9.33
CA GLU A 106 16.68 19.81 -10.47
C GLU A 106 15.42 19.50 -11.27
N TRP A 107 14.77 20.53 -11.82
CA TRP A 107 13.58 20.35 -12.66
C TRP A 107 13.88 19.43 -13.84
N PHE A 108 13.05 18.40 -14.02
CA PHE A 108 13.19 17.42 -15.09
C PHE A 108 12.04 17.51 -16.09
N TYR A 109 10.80 17.51 -15.60
CA TYR A 109 9.59 17.53 -16.43
C TYR A 109 8.40 18.05 -15.62
N SER A 110 7.46 18.76 -16.24
CA SER A 110 6.17 19.05 -15.61
C SER A 110 5.02 19.15 -16.61
N THR A 111 3.81 18.88 -16.12
CA THR A 111 2.55 19.01 -16.85
C THR A 111 1.49 19.66 -15.98
N GLU A 112 0.78 20.62 -16.55
CA GLU A 112 -0.48 21.13 -16.02
C GLU A 112 -1.63 20.32 -16.64
N GLU A 113 -2.56 19.85 -15.80
CA GLU A 113 -3.71 19.05 -16.21
C GLU A 113 -5.00 19.58 -15.56
N GLU A 114 -6.11 19.48 -16.28
CA GLU A 114 -7.44 19.61 -15.70
C GLU A 114 -7.85 18.21 -15.23
N TRP A 115 -8.15 18.07 -13.94
CA TRP A 115 -8.51 16.79 -13.35
C TRP A 115 -9.74 16.19 -14.04
N ASP A 116 -9.73 14.89 -14.34
CA ASP A 116 -10.84 14.19 -15.01
C ASP A 116 -11.03 12.73 -14.53
N GLU A 117 -10.41 12.36 -13.41
CA GLU A 117 -10.45 10.99 -12.86
C GLU A 117 -11.65 10.77 -11.91
N GLY A 118 -12.45 11.82 -11.67
CA GLY A 118 -13.58 11.81 -10.75
C GLY A 118 -13.23 12.31 -9.34
N GLU A 119 -14.12 12.05 -8.38
CA GLU A 119 -14.00 12.59 -7.02
C GLU A 119 -13.01 11.82 -6.14
N GLU A 120 -12.99 10.50 -6.28
CA GLU A 120 -12.17 9.59 -5.48
C GLU A 120 -11.82 8.34 -6.30
N GLY A 121 -10.71 7.69 -5.95
CA GLY A 121 -10.24 6.48 -6.60
C GLY A 121 -8.73 6.36 -6.59
N ILE A 122 -8.19 5.64 -7.57
CA ILE A 122 -6.76 5.41 -7.78
C ILE A 122 -6.38 5.78 -9.20
N THR A 123 -5.22 6.42 -9.37
CA THR A 123 -4.66 6.76 -10.69
C THR A 123 -3.15 6.61 -10.69
N HIS A 124 -2.52 6.87 -11.83
CA HIS A 124 -1.08 6.84 -11.99
C HIS A 124 -0.56 7.95 -12.90
N ARG A 125 0.70 8.30 -12.73
CA ARG A 125 1.49 9.12 -13.67
C ARG A 125 2.82 8.41 -13.92
N SER A 126 3.43 8.67 -15.07
CA SER A 126 4.70 8.04 -15.42
C SER A 126 5.64 8.96 -16.15
N ILE A 127 6.93 8.69 -16.04
CA ILE A 127 7.97 9.32 -16.84
C ILE A 127 8.80 8.30 -17.59
N SER A 128 9.18 8.66 -18.81
CA SER A 128 10.08 7.93 -19.70
C SER A 128 10.56 8.87 -20.79
N TRP A 129 11.66 8.52 -21.47
CA TRP A 129 12.05 9.22 -22.69
C TRP A 129 11.19 8.77 -23.88
N GLU A 130 10.89 9.69 -24.80
CA GLU A 130 10.11 9.37 -26.03
C GLU A 130 10.81 8.33 -26.92
N ASP A 131 12.15 8.29 -26.90
CA ASP A 131 12.96 7.35 -27.68
C ASP A 131 13.19 6.00 -26.97
N GLY A 132 12.63 5.83 -25.77
CA GLY A 132 12.73 4.60 -24.98
C GLY A 132 14.12 4.33 -24.40
N ARG A 133 15.01 5.32 -24.36
CA ARG A 133 16.33 5.15 -23.71
C ARG A 133 16.19 5.03 -22.18
N GLU A 134 17.23 4.53 -21.56
CA GLU A 134 17.33 4.37 -20.10
C GLU A 134 17.30 5.72 -19.38
N LEU A 135 16.71 5.73 -18.18
CA LEU A 135 16.78 6.82 -17.23
C LEU A 135 18.17 6.84 -16.58
N ASP A 136 18.69 8.04 -16.32
CA ASP A 136 20.01 8.20 -15.71
C ASP A 136 19.94 7.78 -14.23
N PRO A 137 20.96 7.10 -13.68
CA PRO A 137 21.02 6.79 -12.27
C PRO A 137 20.96 8.05 -11.39
N GLY A 138 20.13 8.03 -10.36
CA GLY A 138 19.92 9.15 -9.44
C GLY A 138 18.55 9.14 -8.78
N ILE A 139 18.24 10.23 -8.06
CA ILE A 139 16.97 10.38 -7.35
C ILE A 139 15.97 11.06 -8.26
N TYR A 140 14.82 10.44 -8.45
CA TYR A 140 13.66 11.01 -9.11
C TYR A 140 12.60 11.35 -8.06
N THR A 141 12.13 12.59 -8.06
CA THR A 141 11.08 13.07 -7.14
C THR A 141 9.82 13.41 -7.92
N LEU A 142 8.71 12.77 -7.58
CA LEU A 142 7.38 13.19 -8.03
C LEU A 142 6.81 14.19 -7.03
N ARG A 143 6.31 15.33 -7.52
CA ARG A 143 5.53 16.32 -6.77
C ARG A 143 4.18 16.52 -7.45
N LEU A 144 3.13 16.41 -6.65
CA LEU A 144 1.75 16.59 -7.08
C LEU A 144 1.20 17.85 -6.40
N PHE A 145 0.66 18.76 -7.21
CA PHE A 145 0.08 20.01 -6.74
C PHE A 145 -1.41 20.07 -7.04
N ILE A 146 -2.15 20.67 -6.12
CA ILE A 146 -3.57 20.98 -6.27
C ILE A 146 -3.72 22.50 -6.15
N ASN A 147 -4.28 23.15 -7.17
CA ASN A 147 -4.42 24.62 -7.20
C ASN A 147 -3.11 25.37 -6.90
N GLY A 148 -1.98 24.86 -7.40
CA GLY A 148 -0.64 25.44 -7.21
C GLY A 148 -0.04 25.25 -5.80
N GLN A 149 -0.65 24.45 -4.94
CA GLN A 149 -0.11 24.07 -3.63
C GLN A 149 0.39 22.62 -3.65
N LEU A 150 1.60 22.39 -3.14
CA LEU A 150 2.15 21.04 -3.04
C LEU A 150 1.25 20.19 -2.12
N ALA A 151 0.61 19.19 -2.71
CA ALA A 151 -0.31 18.29 -2.03
C ALA A 151 0.38 16.99 -1.60
N ARG A 152 1.28 16.46 -2.45
CA ARG A 152 2.03 15.23 -2.16
C ARG A 152 3.39 15.22 -2.88
N SER A 153 4.36 14.51 -2.30
CA SER A 153 5.67 14.28 -2.90
C SER A 153 6.22 12.92 -2.47
N ALA A 154 6.97 12.26 -3.34
CA ALA A 154 7.73 11.05 -3.02
C ALA A 154 8.98 10.92 -3.90
N ASP A 155 9.99 10.25 -3.37
CA ASP A 155 11.28 10.04 -4.03
C ASP A 155 11.46 8.56 -4.37
N VAL A 156 12.17 8.28 -5.46
CA VAL A 156 12.66 6.93 -5.80
C VAL A 156 14.04 7.01 -6.45
N GLU A 157 14.89 6.04 -6.17
CA GLU A 157 16.25 5.98 -6.73
C GLU A 157 16.30 5.03 -7.93
N VAL A 158 16.92 5.47 -9.02
CA VAL A 158 17.43 4.59 -10.08
C VAL A 158 18.88 4.28 -9.77
N LEU A 159 19.17 3.00 -9.48
CA LEU A 159 20.48 2.54 -9.04
C LEU A 159 21.52 2.65 -10.17
N ALA A 160 22.75 2.97 -9.79
CA ALA A 160 23.88 2.92 -10.71
C ALA A 160 24.26 1.46 -11.02
N PRO A 161 24.76 1.15 -12.24
CA PRO A 161 25.30 -0.16 -12.56
C PRO A 161 26.36 -0.59 -11.54
N ILE A 162 26.10 -1.67 -10.80
CA ILE A 162 27.08 -2.35 -9.96
C ILE A 162 27.67 -3.54 -10.71
N GLU A 163 29.00 -3.71 -10.66
CA GLU A 163 29.71 -4.78 -11.38
C GLU A 163 29.45 -6.20 -10.82
N GLU A 164 28.80 -6.33 -9.66
CA GLU A 164 28.48 -7.63 -9.05
C GLU A 164 26.98 -7.79 -8.84
N GLU A 165 26.32 -8.55 -9.72
CA GLU A 165 25.02 -9.15 -9.42
C GLU A 165 25.23 -10.27 -8.39
N THR A 166 24.69 -10.13 -7.17
CA THR A 166 24.49 -11.32 -6.34
C THR A 166 23.42 -12.17 -7.01
N PRO A 167 23.72 -13.41 -7.46
CA PRO A 167 22.72 -14.24 -8.09
C PRO A 167 21.58 -14.50 -7.10
N LYS A 168 20.34 -14.18 -7.51
CA LYS A 168 19.14 -14.56 -6.74
C LYS A 168 19.21 -16.08 -6.51
N PRO A 169 18.95 -16.56 -5.28
CA PRO A 169 18.93 -17.99 -5.02
C PRO A 169 17.86 -18.64 -5.90
N VAL A 170 18.26 -19.59 -6.74
CA VAL A 170 17.33 -20.36 -7.56
C VAL A 170 16.53 -21.29 -6.64
N ARG A 171 15.22 -21.07 -6.57
CA ARG A 171 14.28 -21.92 -5.81
C ARG A 171 13.37 -22.66 -6.78
N ASN A 172 13.14 -23.95 -6.55
CA ASN A 172 12.18 -24.71 -7.34
C ASN A 172 10.77 -24.45 -6.78
N PRO A 173 9.78 -24.11 -7.62
CA PRO A 173 8.40 -23.91 -7.16
C PRO A 173 7.82 -25.13 -6.41
N GLU A 174 8.21 -26.35 -6.79
CA GLU A 174 7.77 -27.59 -6.14
C GLU A 174 8.15 -27.70 -4.65
N ASP A 175 9.19 -26.98 -4.20
CA ASP A 175 9.59 -26.94 -2.78
C ASP A 175 8.74 -25.92 -1.97
N LEU A 176 8.17 -24.94 -2.66
CA LEU A 176 7.46 -23.79 -2.07
C LEU A 176 5.94 -23.93 -2.13
N ILE A 177 5.42 -24.76 -3.02
CA ILE A 177 4.00 -24.84 -3.33
C ILE A 177 3.49 -26.24 -2.99
N ASP A 178 2.41 -26.33 -2.21
CA ASP A 178 1.74 -27.61 -2.01
C ASP A 178 1.29 -28.20 -3.36
N PRO A 179 1.49 -29.50 -3.63
CA PRO A 179 1.18 -30.09 -4.93
C PRO A 179 -0.27 -29.86 -5.39
N ASP A 180 -1.20 -29.80 -4.44
CA ASP A 180 -2.62 -29.51 -4.67
C ASP A 180 -2.90 -28.06 -5.12
N LEU A 181 -1.96 -27.13 -4.93
CA LEU A 181 -2.06 -25.73 -5.38
C LEU A 181 -1.27 -25.46 -6.67
N MET A 182 -0.44 -26.39 -7.13
CA MET A 182 0.44 -26.20 -8.29
C MET A 182 -0.33 -25.73 -9.52
N LYS A 183 -1.44 -26.39 -9.84
CA LYS A 183 -2.27 -26.03 -11.01
C LYS A 183 -2.86 -24.62 -10.92
N ALA A 184 -3.23 -24.16 -9.73
CA ALA A 184 -3.75 -22.79 -9.55
C ALA A 184 -2.63 -21.75 -9.72
N TRP A 185 -1.42 -22.05 -9.25
CA TRP A 185 -0.25 -21.19 -9.45
C TRP A 185 0.19 -21.17 -10.93
N GLU A 186 0.15 -22.31 -11.63
CA GLU A 186 0.48 -22.39 -13.06
C GLU A 186 -0.42 -21.51 -13.94
N ILE A 187 -1.68 -21.29 -13.54
CA ILE A 187 -2.57 -20.33 -14.23
C ILE A 187 -1.99 -18.92 -14.19
N LEU A 188 -1.38 -18.51 -13.08
CA LEU A 188 -0.70 -17.21 -12.96
C LEU A 188 0.63 -17.22 -13.70
N ALA A 189 1.45 -18.25 -13.50
CA ALA A 189 2.80 -18.33 -14.05
C ALA A 189 2.86 -18.37 -15.58
N TYR A 190 1.80 -18.88 -16.22
CA TYR A 190 1.67 -18.99 -17.67
C TYR A 190 0.58 -18.11 -18.27
N SER A 191 0.12 -17.12 -17.49
CA SER A 191 -0.80 -16.09 -17.95
C SER A 191 -0.15 -15.20 -19.02
N ASP A 192 -0.93 -14.63 -19.94
CA ASP A 192 -0.51 -13.59 -20.88
C ASP A 192 -0.54 -12.17 -20.24
N ASN A 193 -0.97 -12.06 -18.99
CA ASN A 193 -1.04 -10.81 -18.22
C ASN A 193 0.21 -10.62 -17.36
N ASP A 194 0.92 -9.51 -17.60
CA ASP A 194 2.18 -9.17 -16.92
C ASP A 194 2.05 -9.08 -15.40
N LEU A 195 0.91 -8.60 -14.86
CA LEU A 195 0.66 -8.57 -13.42
C LEU A 195 0.61 -9.98 -12.84
N LEU A 196 -0.09 -10.90 -13.51
CA LEU A 196 -0.26 -12.26 -12.99
C LEU A 196 1.04 -13.08 -13.07
N GLN A 197 1.79 -12.92 -14.16
CA GLN A 197 3.13 -13.51 -14.27
C GLN A 197 4.08 -12.97 -13.18
N ASP A 198 4.03 -11.65 -12.92
CA ASP A 198 4.83 -11.01 -11.88
C ASP A 198 4.51 -11.57 -10.49
N LEU A 199 3.22 -11.60 -10.13
CA LEU A 199 2.75 -12.18 -8.87
C LEU A 199 3.21 -13.64 -8.72
N ALA A 200 3.12 -14.44 -9.77
CA ALA A 200 3.59 -15.83 -9.75
C ALA A 200 5.10 -15.93 -9.50
N GLY A 201 5.88 -15.00 -10.08
CA GLY A 201 7.33 -14.89 -9.93
C GLY A 201 7.79 -14.58 -8.50
N LEU A 202 6.96 -13.89 -7.70
CA LEU A 202 7.26 -13.59 -6.30
C LEU A 202 7.52 -14.84 -5.46
N VAL A 203 6.84 -15.95 -5.79
CA VAL A 203 6.96 -17.22 -5.07
C VAL A 203 8.41 -17.72 -5.08
N PRO A 204 9.03 -18.05 -6.23
CA PRO A 204 10.43 -18.45 -6.26
C PRO A 204 11.41 -17.31 -5.95
N ASP A 205 11.10 -16.06 -6.29
CA ASP A 205 12.03 -14.92 -6.12
C ASP A 205 12.25 -14.56 -4.65
N TYR A 206 11.18 -14.49 -3.87
CA TYR A 206 11.24 -14.18 -2.45
C TYR A 206 11.22 -15.44 -1.58
N GLY A 207 10.74 -16.58 -2.09
CA GLY A 207 10.57 -17.80 -1.31
C GLY A 207 9.28 -17.79 -0.49
N ILE A 208 8.22 -17.20 -1.04
CA ILE A 208 6.87 -17.22 -0.43
C ILE A 208 6.33 -18.64 -0.55
N GLU A 209 5.84 -19.21 0.55
CA GLU A 209 5.25 -20.55 0.52
C GLU A 209 3.75 -20.48 0.22
N LEU A 210 3.24 -21.34 -0.67
CA LEU A 210 1.81 -21.53 -0.92
C LEU A 210 1.32 -22.82 -0.24
N ARG A 211 0.47 -22.71 0.78
CA ARG A 211 0.08 -23.83 1.64
C ARG A 211 -1.43 -23.98 1.79
N LEU A 212 -1.93 -25.21 1.85
CA LEU A 212 -3.30 -25.49 2.28
C LEU A 212 -3.38 -25.56 3.81
N THR A 213 -4.46 -25.02 4.39
CA THR A 213 -4.66 -25.03 5.84
C THR A 213 -6.13 -25.06 6.23
N ASP A 214 -6.40 -25.54 7.46
CA ASP A 214 -7.70 -25.47 8.14
C ASP A 214 -7.70 -24.35 9.23
N GLU A 215 -6.60 -23.62 9.38
CA GLU A 215 -6.36 -22.68 10.50
C GLU A 215 -6.75 -21.23 10.20
N ILE A 216 -7.31 -20.96 9.02
CA ILE A 216 -7.81 -19.63 8.62
C ILE A 216 -9.34 -19.62 8.56
N ASP A 217 -9.93 -18.47 8.82
CA ASP A 217 -11.37 -18.21 8.76
C ASP A 217 -11.82 -17.56 7.44
N SER A 218 -10.89 -17.32 6.53
CA SER A 218 -11.09 -16.78 5.18
C SER A 218 -10.82 -17.82 4.08
N ASN A 219 -11.05 -17.45 2.81
CA ASN A 219 -10.76 -18.32 1.66
C ASN A 219 -9.25 -18.45 1.42
N GLY A 220 -8.53 -17.34 1.55
CA GLY A 220 -7.08 -17.23 1.51
C GLY A 220 -6.59 -16.24 2.56
N LYS A 221 -5.29 -16.29 2.88
CA LYS A 221 -4.65 -15.31 3.75
C LYS A 221 -3.13 -15.28 3.57
N TYR A 222 -2.58 -14.10 3.32
CA TYR A 222 -1.16 -13.83 3.48
C TYR A 222 -0.80 -13.69 4.97
N VAL A 223 0.22 -14.42 5.41
CA VAL A 223 0.71 -14.46 6.79
C VAL A 223 2.21 -14.23 6.82
N TYR A 224 2.63 -13.28 7.66
CA TYR A 224 4.01 -12.88 7.84
C TYR A 224 4.30 -12.65 9.33
N ALA A 225 5.59 -12.60 9.68
CA ALA A 225 6.01 -12.23 11.02
C ALA A 225 6.11 -10.70 11.13
N SER A 226 5.29 -10.10 11.99
CA SER A 226 5.37 -8.66 12.26
C SER A 226 6.77 -8.25 12.75
N GLY A 227 7.26 -7.10 12.31
CA GLY A 227 8.62 -6.62 12.62
C GLY A 227 9.71 -7.23 11.73
N LYS A 228 9.33 -7.96 10.67
CA LYS A 228 10.24 -8.56 9.72
C LYS A 228 9.70 -8.55 8.28
N LYS A 229 10.49 -7.99 7.36
CA LYS A 229 10.38 -8.19 5.90
C LYS A 229 10.81 -9.59 5.47
N GLU A 230 10.21 -10.62 6.07
CA GLU A 230 10.32 -12.00 5.61
C GLU A 230 9.25 -12.27 4.52
N PRO A 231 9.50 -13.21 3.58
CA PRO A 231 8.61 -13.46 2.44
C PRO A 231 7.18 -13.83 2.86
N GLY A 232 7.03 -14.50 4.00
CA GLY A 232 5.74 -14.95 4.52
C GLY A 232 5.20 -16.20 3.81
N LYS A 233 3.90 -16.46 4.01
CA LYS A 233 3.17 -17.59 3.45
C LYS A 233 1.81 -17.14 2.98
N VAL A 234 1.37 -17.67 1.85
CA VAL A 234 -0.02 -17.59 1.42
C VAL A 234 -0.69 -18.91 1.80
N TYR A 235 -1.72 -18.80 2.62
CA TYR A 235 -2.58 -19.91 2.98
C TYR A 235 -3.84 -19.91 2.14
N ILE A 236 -4.27 -21.09 1.68
CA ILE A 236 -5.57 -21.33 1.06
C ILE A 236 -6.36 -22.31 1.94
N SER A 237 -7.63 -22.03 2.17
CA SER A 237 -8.49 -22.90 2.99
C SER A 237 -8.77 -24.23 2.29
N TRP A 238 -8.64 -25.34 3.02
CA TRP A 238 -9.01 -26.68 2.52
C TRP A 238 -10.47 -26.76 2.08
N ASP A 239 -11.39 -26.13 2.80
CA ASP A 239 -12.82 -26.13 2.46
C ASP A 239 -13.10 -25.31 1.20
N PHE A 240 -12.37 -24.21 1.00
CA PHE A 240 -12.45 -23.41 -0.22
C PHE A 240 -11.91 -24.20 -1.42
N TRP A 241 -10.68 -24.69 -1.34
CA TRP A 241 -10.02 -25.45 -2.40
C TRP A 241 -10.86 -26.64 -2.89
N LYS A 242 -11.50 -27.40 -1.98
CA LYS A 242 -12.34 -28.57 -2.35
C LYS A 242 -13.60 -28.22 -3.16
N ARG A 243 -14.12 -27.00 -3.02
CA ARG A 243 -15.43 -26.60 -3.54
C ARG A 243 -15.35 -25.69 -4.76
N LYS A 244 -14.18 -25.13 -5.03
CA LYS A 244 -13.98 -24.08 -6.02
C LYS A 244 -13.19 -24.57 -7.21
N THR A 245 -13.29 -23.85 -8.32
CA THR A 245 -12.51 -24.18 -9.52
C THR A 245 -11.07 -23.71 -9.37
N TRP A 246 -10.18 -24.20 -10.24
CA TRP A 246 -8.77 -23.79 -10.23
C TRP A 246 -8.60 -22.30 -10.47
N GLU A 247 -9.47 -21.70 -11.28
CA GLU A 247 -9.48 -20.26 -11.60
C GLU A 247 -9.87 -19.43 -10.36
N GLU A 248 -10.86 -19.87 -9.58
CA GLU A 248 -11.22 -19.22 -8.31
C GLU A 248 -10.09 -19.32 -7.27
N VAL A 249 -9.45 -20.49 -7.16
CA VAL A 249 -8.30 -20.67 -6.26
C VAL A 249 -7.11 -19.83 -6.72
N SER A 250 -6.86 -19.76 -8.02
CA SER A 250 -5.81 -18.95 -8.63
C SER A 250 -6.04 -17.45 -8.39
N GLY A 251 -7.29 -16.99 -8.53
CA GLY A 251 -7.69 -15.62 -8.18
C GLY A 251 -7.43 -15.28 -6.72
N THR A 252 -7.76 -16.17 -5.79
CA THR A 252 -7.43 -16.00 -4.37
C THR A 252 -5.91 -16.00 -4.14
N ILE A 253 -5.13 -16.85 -4.83
CA ILE A 253 -3.66 -16.80 -4.73
C ILE A 253 -3.13 -15.44 -5.21
N ALA A 254 -3.64 -14.92 -6.33
CA ALA A 254 -3.23 -13.61 -6.86
C ALA A 254 -3.55 -12.47 -5.88
N HIS A 255 -4.74 -12.50 -5.26
CA HIS A 255 -5.14 -11.56 -4.21
C HIS A 255 -4.14 -11.56 -3.04
N GLU A 256 -3.84 -12.73 -2.48
CA GLU A 256 -2.94 -12.83 -1.33
C GLU A 256 -1.47 -12.52 -1.68
N LEU A 257 -1.02 -12.85 -2.89
CA LEU A 257 0.31 -12.47 -3.37
C LEU A 257 0.44 -10.96 -3.57
N THR A 258 -0.67 -10.27 -3.87
CA THR A 258 -0.70 -8.81 -3.93
C THR A 258 -0.45 -8.21 -2.55
N HIS A 259 -1.06 -8.75 -1.50
CA HIS A 259 -0.73 -8.35 -0.13
C HIS A 259 0.72 -8.66 0.26
N ALA A 260 1.26 -9.78 -0.23
CA ALA A 260 2.66 -10.11 -0.01
C ALA A 260 3.60 -9.07 -0.62
N VAL A 261 3.35 -8.64 -1.87
CA VAL A 261 4.19 -7.64 -2.51
C VAL A 261 4.04 -6.27 -1.86
N GLN A 262 2.81 -5.86 -1.51
CA GLN A 262 2.54 -4.63 -0.76
C GLN A 262 3.30 -4.58 0.56
N HIS A 263 3.36 -5.70 1.30
CA HIS A 263 4.14 -5.80 2.53
C HIS A 263 5.65 -5.64 2.28
N LEU A 264 6.19 -6.30 1.26
CA LEU A 264 7.61 -6.28 0.95
C LEU A 264 8.09 -4.88 0.50
N THR A 265 7.22 -4.13 -0.19
CA THR A 265 7.54 -2.82 -0.76
C THR A 265 7.11 -1.63 0.10
N SER A 266 6.25 -1.82 1.11
CA SER A 266 5.88 -0.76 2.06
C SER A 266 6.84 -0.64 3.26
N ASP A 267 6.71 0.44 4.03
CA ASP A 267 7.25 0.51 5.39
C ASP A 267 6.46 -0.42 6.33
N GLU A 268 7.15 -1.17 7.20
CA GLU A 268 6.48 -2.05 8.16
C GLU A 268 5.63 -1.27 9.18
N GLU A 269 5.99 -0.03 9.49
CA GLU A 269 5.23 0.80 10.43
C GLU A 269 3.89 1.28 9.85
N THR A 270 3.77 1.34 8.52
CA THR A 270 2.57 1.82 7.80
C THR A 270 1.80 0.69 7.11
N PHE A 271 2.34 -0.53 7.10
CA PHE A 271 1.67 -1.67 6.50
C PHE A 271 0.45 -2.09 7.33
N GLY A 272 -0.71 -2.13 6.67
CA GLY A 272 -2.00 -2.44 7.27
C GLY A 272 -3.10 -2.46 6.21
N CYS A 273 -4.33 -2.76 6.63
CA CYS A 273 -5.47 -2.72 5.71
C CYS A 273 -5.72 -1.30 5.21
N THR A 274 -5.84 -1.12 3.89
CA THR A 274 -6.31 0.12 3.27
C THR A 274 -7.23 -0.23 2.09
N ILE A 275 -8.13 0.68 1.72
CA ILE A 275 -8.99 0.49 0.53
C ILE A 275 -8.13 0.34 -0.73
N GLU A 276 -7.07 1.14 -0.86
CA GLU A 276 -6.08 1.01 -1.95
C GLU A 276 -5.52 -0.41 -2.05
N ARG A 277 -5.08 -0.98 -0.92
CA ARG A 277 -4.45 -2.30 -0.92
C ARG A 277 -5.41 -3.42 -1.29
N GLU A 278 -6.65 -3.35 -0.81
CA GLU A 278 -7.72 -4.28 -1.19
C GLU A 278 -8.13 -4.10 -2.65
N TYR A 279 -8.14 -2.85 -3.16
CA TYR A 279 -8.43 -2.57 -4.57
C TYR A 279 -7.46 -3.29 -5.49
N GLU A 280 -6.16 -3.15 -5.25
CA GLU A 280 -5.13 -3.84 -6.04
C GLU A 280 -5.28 -5.36 -5.95
N ALA A 281 -5.52 -5.90 -4.76
CA ALA A 281 -5.67 -7.34 -4.54
C ALA A 281 -6.91 -7.92 -5.23
N TYR A 282 -8.05 -7.24 -5.20
CA TYR A 282 -9.24 -7.64 -5.94
C TYR A 282 -9.07 -7.52 -7.45
N MET A 283 -8.38 -6.48 -7.93
CA MET A 283 -8.07 -6.37 -9.35
C MET A 283 -7.21 -7.54 -9.84
N ALA A 284 -6.21 -7.97 -9.06
CA ALA A 284 -5.44 -9.17 -9.38
C ALA A 284 -6.33 -10.42 -9.47
N GLU A 285 -7.26 -10.64 -8.53
CA GLU A 285 -8.26 -11.71 -8.61
C GLU A 285 -9.11 -11.61 -9.89
N PHE A 286 -9.56 -10.40 -10.24
CA PHE A 286 -10.40 -10.19 -11.41
C PHE A 286 -9.67 -10.42 -12.72
N TYR A 287 -8.38 -10.05 -12.83
CA TYR A 287 -7.60 -10.37 -14.02
C TYR A 287 -7.52 -11.88 -14.26
N VAL A 288 -7.36 -12.69 -13.21
CA VAL A 288 -7.41 -14.15 -13.35
C VAL A 288 -8.73 -14.60 -13.95
N LEU A 289 -9.86 -14.09 -13.43
CA LEU A 289 -11.18 -14.47 -13.94
C LEU A 289 -11.42 -13.99 -15.37
N MET A 290 -10.98 -12.77 -15.71
CA MET A 290 -11.13 -12.22 -17.06
C MET A 290 -10.29 -12.97 -18.09
N GLU A 291 -9.04 -13.28 -17.77
CA GLU A 291 -8.15 -13.97 -18.69
C GLU A 291 -8.53 -15.44 -18.90
N THR A 292 -9.04 -16.09 -17.86
CA THR A 292 -9.50 -17.49 -17.94
C THR A 292 -10.91 -17.63 -18.54
N GLY A 293 -11.55 -16.53 -18.97
CA GLY A 293 -12.89 -16.53 -19.54
C GLY A 293 -13.98 -16.93 -18.53
N ARG A 294 -13.76 -16.59 -17.25
CA ARG A 294 -14.64 -16.85 -16.11
C ARG A 294 -15.31 -15.60 -15.58
N GLU A 295 -15.60 -14.65 -16.46
CA GLU A 295 -16.36 -13.44 -16.14
C GLU A 295 -17.78 -13.76 -15.67
N ASP A 296 -18.27 -15.00 -15.88
CA ASP A 296 -19.49 -15.50 -15.25
C ASP A 296 -19.43 -15.47 -13.72
N ILE A 297 -18.27 -15.77 -13.13
CA ILE A 297 -18.05 -15.70 -11.68
C ILE A 297 -18.00 -14.25 -11.23
N LEU A 298 -17.23 -13.41 -11.93
CA LEU A 298 -17.14 -11.99 -11.67
C LEU A 298 -18.53 -11.36 -11.69
N MET A 299 -19.30 -11.57 -12.75
CA MET A 299 -20.65 -11.03 -12.88
C MET A 299 -21.64 -11.55 -11.83
N LYS A 300 -21.47 -12.78 -11.35
CA LYS A 300 -22.33 -13.31 -10.30
C LYS A 300 -22.13 -12.60 -8.96
N SER A 301 -20.90 -12.20 -8.65
CA SER A 301 -20.53 -11.62 -7.35
C SER A 301 -20.41 -10.09 -7.39
N TRP A 302 -20.13 -9.54 -8.56
CA TRP A 302 -19.65 -8.17 -8.79
C TRP A 302 -20.27 -7.52 -10.04
N SER A 303 -21.53 -7.86 -10.38
CA SER A 303 -22.19 -7.32 -11.60
C SER A 303 -22.23 -5.80 -11.73
N ALA A 304 -22.17 -5.06 -10.61
CA ALA A 304 -22.24 -3.61 -10.60
C ALA A 304 -20.94 -2.90 -10.96
N ILE A 305 -19.80 -3.61 -11.01
CA ILE A 305 -18.47 -3.03 -11.22
C ILE A 305 -17.82 -3.47 -12.55
N TYR A 306 -18.48 -4.33 -13.33
CA TYR A 306 -17.95 -4.82 -14.60
C TYR A 306 -18.82 -4.41 -15.77
N ASN A 307 -18.19 -3.92 -16.84
CA ASN A 307 -18.86 -3.55 -18.07
C ASN A 307 -18.76 -4.68 -19.11
N PRO A 308 -19.84 -5.48 -19.32
CA PRO A 308 -19.81 -6.60 -20.25
C PRO A 308 -19.72 -6.18 -21.72
N LYS A 309 -19.87 -4.89 -22.05
CA LYS A 309 -19.70 -4.41 -23.43
C LYS A 309 -18.25 -4.11 -23.75
N THR A 310 -17.49 -3.63 -22.78
CA THR A 310 -16.08 -3.24 -22.97
C THR A 310 -15.11 -4.26 -22.41
N GLY A 311 -15.58 -5.19 -21.56
CA GLY A 311 -14.75 -6.14 -20.85
C GLY A 311 -13.89 -5.51 -19.76
N LYS A 312 -14.27 -4.32 -19.25
CA LYS A 312 -13.46 -3.53 -18.30
C LYS A 312 -14.14 -3.40 -16.95
N ILE A 313 -13.34 -3.25 -15.91
CA ILE A 313 -13.80 -2.90 -14.56
C ILE A 313 -14.03 -1.39 -14.48
N TRP A 314 -15.13 -0.98 -13.86
CA TRP A 314 -15.36 0.42 -13.49
C TRP A 314 -14.62 0.73 -12.20
N LYS A 315 -13.40 1.29 -12.31
CA LYS A 315 -12.50 1.59 -11.19
C LYS A 315 -13.21 2.26 -10.01
N ASN A 316 -13.95 3.33 -10.28
CA ASN A 316 -14.59 4.14 -9.24
C ASN A 316 -15.76 3.41 -8.57
N GLU A 317 -16.43 2.49 -9.28
CA GLU A 317 -17.50 1.67 -8.70
C GLU A 317 -16.91 0.54 -7.83
N LEU A 318 -15.77 -0.03 -8.23
CA LEU A 318 -15.03 -0.98 -7.38
C LEU A 318 -14.52 -0.28 -6.12
N TRP A 319 -13.91 0.89 -6.24
CA TRP A 319 -13.42 1.68 -5.09
C TRP A 319 -14.52 1.88 -4.03
N LYS A 320 -15.70 2.35 -4.47
CA LYS A 320 -16.87 2.56 -3.59
C LYS A 320 -17.37 1.26 -2.96
N ALA A 321 -17.46 0.19 -3.74
CA ALA A 321 -17.87 -1.10 -3.22
C ALA A 321 -16.90 -1.62 -2.13
N LEU A 322 -15.61 -1.30 -2.24
CA LEU A 322 -14.61 -1.65 -1.24
C LEU A 322 -14.69 -0.75 0.00
N GLN A 323 -14.96 0.55 -0.14
CA GLN A 323 -15.25 1.42 1.02
C GLN A 323 -16.42 0.86 1.86
N ASP A 324 -17.48 0.38 1.19
CA ASP A 324 -18.63 -0.25 1.86
C ASP A 324 -18.29 -1.62 2.48
N ALA A 325 -17.41 -2.40 1.85
CA ALA A 325 -17.04 -3.74 2.35
C ALA A 325 -16.02 -3.67 3.50
N TYR A 326 -15.17 -2.65 3.51
CA TYR A 326 -14.05 -2.47 4.43
C TYR A 326 -14.17 -1.15 5.20
N GLU A 327 -15.37 -0.83 5.73
CA GLU A 327 -15.67 0.43 6.43
C GLU A 327 -14.71 0.78 7.58
N THR A 328 -14.00 -0.20 8.13
CA THR A 328 -13.03 -0.01 9.23
C THR A 328 -11.61 0.23 8.76
N CYS A 329 -11.30 0.01 7.48
CA CYS A 329 -9.99 0.26 6.93
C CYS A 329 -9.89 1.72 6.47
N PRO A 330 -8.76 2.41 6.73
CA PRO A 330 -8.50 3.70 6.10
C PRO A 330 -8.46 3.57 4.57
N GLU A 331 -8.69 4.66 3.86
CA GLU A 331 -8.58 4.65 2.40
C GLU A 331 -7.14 4.38 1.92
N TYR A 332 -6.15 4.90 2.68
CA TYR A 332 -4.71 4.84 2.42
C TYR A 332 -3.92 4.91 3.73
#